data_AF-A0A3E1EJU4-F1
#
_entry.id   AF-A0A3E1EJU4-F1
#
_cell.length_a   1.000
_cell.length_b   1.000
_cell.length_c   1.000
_cell.angle_alpha   90.00
_cell.angle_beta   90.00
_cell.angle_gamma   90.00
#
_symmetry.space_group_name_H-M   'P 1'
#
loop_
_entity.id
_entity.type
_entity.pdbx_description
1 polymer ?
#
loop_
_entity_poly.entity_id
_entity_poly.type
_entity_poly.pdbx_seq_one_letter_code
_entity_poly.pdbx_strand_id
1 'polypeptide(L)'
;MDWSSIGSFLNHGVHHVLEGWDHLLFAAALVLALSSFWEVFKVIGVFTVAHSITVTWTALRGAPVLPPSIVEPVIAGSIVVVALENMLRRDAHLTARRLGVAFVFGLVHGMGLGGALLENLKDLPAGAAGWAIAAFCVGVEIGHLCVVAPLSGVLKIGRDLGQERFRKGVLRWGSLVIAAGGVWYLAAALGWLPGPGGE
;
A
#
# COMPACT_ATOMS: atom_id res chain seq x y z
N MET A 1 20.30 -2.65 -11.18
CA MET A 1 19.36 -3.29 -12.14
C MET A 1 19.24 -2.37 -13.34
N ASP A 2 19.27 -2.89 -14.56
CA ASP A 2 19.14 -2.09 -15.79
C ASP A 2 17.69 -1.59 -15.98
N TRP A 3 17.50 -0.28 -16.10
CA TRP A 3 16.22 0.39 -16.36
C TRP A 3 15.97 0.64 -17.85
N SER A 4 16.48 -0.24 -18.71
CA SER A 4 16.47 -0.05 -20.16
C SER A 4 15.18 -0.52 -20.85
N SER A 5 14.24 -1.13 -20.13
CA SER A 5 13.04 -1.73 -20.73
C SER A 5 11.78 -1.56 -19.87
N ILE A 6 10.62 -1.55 -20.55
CA ILE A 6 9.28 -1.51 -19.94
C ILE A 6 9.09 -2.65 -18.91
N GLY A 7 9.64 -3.84 -19.18
CA GLY A 7 9.59 -4.96 -18.26
C GLY A 7 10.32 -4.71 -16.94
N SER A 8 11.40 -3.92 -16.96
CA SER A 8 12.13 -3.52 -15.75
C SER A 8 11.27 -2.64 -14.85
N PHE A 9 10.56 -1.66 -15.41
CA PHE A 9 9.64 -0.80 -14.66
C PHE A 9 8.48 -1.58 -14.04
N LEU A 10 7.91 -2.53 -14.78
CA LEU A 10 6.88 -3.43 -14.25
C LEU A 10 7.42 -4.23 -13.05
N ASN A 11 8.61 -4.83 -13.17
CA ASN A 11 9.21 -5.57 -12.07
C ASN A 11 9.47 -4.67 -10.85
N HIS A 12 9.96 -3.44 -11.06
CA HIS A 12 10.13 -2.48 -9.98
C HIS A 12 8.81 -2.12 -9.29
N GLY A 13 7.71 -2.00 -10.04
CA GLY A 13 6.38 -1.81 -9.45
C GLY A 13 5.98 -2.96 -8.53
N VAL A 14 6.26 -4.20 -8.93
CA VAL A 14 5.99 -5.38 -8.11
C VAL A 14 6.87 -5.35 -6.84
N HIS A 15 8.17 -5.16 -6.98
CA HIS A 15 9.11 -5.12 -5.86
C HIS A 15 8.84 -3.97 -4.89
N HIS A 16 8.44 -2.80 -5.39
CA HIS A 16 8.04 -1.67 -4.55
C HIS A 16 6.97 -2.05 -3.52
N VAL A 17 5.97 -2.84 -3.94
CA VAL A 17 4.91 -3.31 -3.04
C VAL A 17 5.39 -4.43 -2.13
N LEU A 18 6.20 -5.37 -2.65
CA LEU A 18 6.65 -6.53 -1.88
C LEU A 18 7.72 -6.20 -0.84
N GLU A 19 8.50 -5.14 -1.05
CA GLU A 19 9.56 -4.68 -0.16
C GLU A 19 9.08 -3.51 0.73
N GLY A 20 8.01 -2.81 0.34
CA GLY A 20 7.39 -1.73 1.09
C GLY A 20 6.61 -2.22 2.31
N TRP A 21 7.18 -2.03 3.50
CA TRP A 21 6.54 -2.38 4.78
C TRP A 21 5.16 -1.74 4.95
N ASP A 22 5.03 -0.51 4.51
CA ASP A 22 3.79 0.27 4.48
C ASP A 22 2.71 -0.40 3.63
N HIS A 23 3.05 -0.88 2.43
CA HIS A 23 2.13 -1.58 1.53
C HIS A 23 1.72 -2.93 2.10
N LEU A 24 2.67 -3.69 2.63
CA LEU A 24 2.40 -5.00 3.23
C LEU A 24 1.44 -4.88 4.43
N LEU A 25 1.73 -3.94 5.35
CA LEU A 25 0.89 -3.69 6.52
C LEU A 25 -0.49 -3.18 6.13
N PHE A 26 -0.58 -2.25 5.16
CA PHE A 26 -1.85 -1.71 4.68
C PHE A 26 -2.70 -2.79 3.98
N ALA A 27 -2.11 -3.58 3.08
CA ALA A 27 -2.80 -4.67 2.40
C ALA A 27 -3.31 -5.73 3.39
N ALA A 28 -2.48 -6.12 4.37
CA ALA A 28 -2.89 -7.01 5.45
C ALA A 28 -4.06 -6.43 6.27
N ALA A 29 -4.01 -5.12 6.58
CA ALA A 29 -5.07 -4.44 7.30
C ALA A 29 -6.40 -4.47 6.54
N LEU A 30 -6.37 -4.23 5.22
CA LEU A 30 -7.56 -4.27 4.36
C LEU A 30 -8.14 -5.68 4.22
N VAL A 31 -7.29 -6.70 4.09
CA VAL A 31 -7.72 -8.10 4.02
C VAL A 31 -8.40 -8.55 5.32
N LEU A 32 -7.97 -8.02 6.47
CA LEU A 32 -8.69 -8.21 7.73
C LEU A 32 -9.98 -7.38 7.81
N ALA A 33 -10.00 -6.18 7.25
CA ALA A 33 -11.13 -5.26 7.32
C ALA A 33 -12.36 -5.73 6.52
N LEU A 34 -12.16 -6.43 5.41
CA LEU A 34 -13.21 -6.75 4.45
C LEU A 34 -13.50 -8.25 4.38
N SER A 35 -14.74 -8.58 4.05
CA SER A 35 -15.21 -9.97 4.08
C SER A 35 -14.96 -10.72 2.78
N SER A 36 -14.84 -9.99 1.65
CA SER A 36 -14.72 -10.56 0.30
C SER A 36 -13.46 -10.08 -0.42
N PHE A 37 -12.81 -11.00 -1.14
CA PHE A 37 -11.68 -10.69 -2.02
C PHE A 37 -12.00 -9.57 -3.01
N TRP A 38 -13.22 -9.55 -3.57
CA TRP A 38 -13.64 -8.51 -4.52
C TRP A 38 -13.80 -7.14 -3.87
N GLU A 39 -14.13 -7.07 -2.58
CA GLU A 39 -14.17 -5.80 -1.87
C GLU A 39 -12.76 -5.26 -1.66
N VAL A 40 -11.82 -6.13 -1.25
CA VAL A 40 -10.41 -5.76 -1.10
C VAL A 40 -9.83 -5.31 -2.43
N PHE A 41 -10.08 -6.07 -3.51
CA PHE A 41 -9.65 -5.72 -4.86
C PHE A 41 -10.13 -4.34 -5.30
N LYS A 42 -11.40 -3.99 -5.05
CA LYS A 42 -11.93 -2.66 -5.38
C LYS A 42 -11.25 -1.54 -4.60
N VAL A 43 -10.98 -1.75 -3.31
CA VAL A 43 -10.29 -0.76 -2.47
C VAL A 43 -8.87 -0.55 -2.96
N ILE A 44 -8.16 -1.63 -3.26
CA ILE A 44 -6.79 -1.59 -3.79
C ILE A 44 -6.76 -0.91 -5.14
N GLY A 45 -7.64 -1.27 -6.08
CA GLY A 45 -7.69 -0.60 -7.38
C GLY A 45 -7.91 0.92 -7.26
N VAL A 46 -8.80 1.36 -6.36
CA VAL A 46 -8.99 2.79 -6.09
C VAL A 46 -7.74 3.43 -5.48
N PHE A 47 -7.08 2.76 -4.55
CA PHE A 47 -5.81 3.20 -3.98
C PHE A 47 -4.71 3.30 -5.04
N THR A 48 -4.53 2.28 -5.88
CA THR A 48 -3.53 2.23 -6.95
C THR A 48 -3.75 3.33 -7.98
N VAL A 49 -5.01 3.59 -8.36
CA VAL A 49 -5.34 4.70 -9.26
C VAL A 49 -4.92 6.04 -8.64
N ALA A 50 -5.27 6.28 -7.37
CA ALA A 50 -4.88 7.51 -6.67
C ALA A 50 -3.35 7.65 -6.52
N HIS A 51 -2.69 6.57 -6.14
CA HIS A 51 -1.24 6.49 -6.03
C HIS A 51 -0.55 6.78 -7.37
N SER A 52 -1.05 6.20 -8.46
CA SER A 52 -0.55 6.43 -9.81
C SER A 52 -0.63 7.91 -10.21
N ILE A 53 -1.68 8.62 -9.80
CA ILE A 53 -1.86 10.05 -10.09
C ILE A 53 -0.73 10.86 -9.46
N THR A 54 -0.43 10.64 -8.17
CA THR A 54 0.58 11.43 -7.46
C THR A 54 2.02 11.01 -7.77
N VAL A 55 2.26 9.73 -8.08
CA VAL A 55 3.53 9.28 -8.68
C VAL A 55 3.78 9.97 -10.01
N THR A 56 2.80 9.95 -10.91
CA THR A 56 2.89 10.61 -12.22
C THR A 56 3.12 12.11 -12.06
N TRP A 57 2.38 12.75 -11.15
CA TRP A 57 2.56 14.18 -10.86
C TRP A 57 3.98 14.50 -10.43
N THR A 58 4.50 13.75 -9.46
CA THR A 58 5.84 13.95 -8.90
C THR A 58 6.91 13.69 -9.95
N ALA A 59 6.78 12.63 -10.75
CA ALA A 59 7.68 12.30 -11.85
C ALA A 59 7.68 13.37 -12.96
N LEU A 60 6.55 14.02 -13.25
CA LEU A 60 6.49 15.07 -14.27
C LEU A 60 6.94 16.44 -13.76
N ARG A 61 6.69 16.75 -12.49
CA ARG A 61 7.03 18.05 -11.88
C ARG A 61 8.42 18.10 -11.27
N GLY A 62 9.03 16.94 -11.03
CA GLY A 62 10.34 16.82 -10.41
C GLY A 62 10.34 17.01 -8.88
N ALA A 63 9.17 17.17 -8.25
CA ALA A 63 9.04 17.36 -6.81
C ALA A 63 7.66 16.87 -6.30
N PRO A 64 7.59 16.26 -5.11
CA PRO A 64 6.33 15.86 -4.51
C PRO A 64 5.55 17.10 -4.04
N VAL A 65 4.22 16.97 -3.91
CA VAL A 65 3.37 18.07 -3.42
C VAL A 65 3.63 18.37 -1.94
N LEU A 66 3.97 17.35 -1.15
CA LEU A 66 4.32 17.44 0.26
C LEU A 66 5.69 16.80 0.52
N PRO A 67 6.46 17.29 1.51
CA PRO A 67 7.73 16.69 1.87
C PRO A 67 7.56 15.32 2.54
N PRO A 68 8.56 14.41 2.42
CA PRO A 68 8.53 13.08 3.06
C PRO A 68 8.27 13.11 4.56
N SER A 69 8.78 14.13 5.26
CA SER A 69 8.56 14.35 6.70
C SER A 69 7.08 14.55 7.11
N ILE A 70 6.19 14.83 6.14
CA ILE A 70 4.74 14.88 6.34
C ILE A 70 4.09 13.62 5.75
N VAL A 71 4.53 13.19 4.57
CA VAL A 71 3.94 12.06 3.85
C VAL A 71 4.09 10.76 4.64
N GLU A 72 5.29 10.44 5.12
CA GLU A 72 5.57 9.16 5.80
C GLU A 72 4.80 9.01 7.12
N PRO A 73 4.75 10.00 8.04
CA PRO A 73 3.92 9.89 9.24
C PRO A 73 2.43 9.75 8.94
N VAL A 74 1.93 10.37 7.86
CA VAL A 74 0.52 10.24 7.47
C VAL A 74 0.23 8.83 6.95
N ILE A 75 1.13 8.25 6.14
CA ILE A 75 1.03 6.85 5.71
C ILE A 75 1.02 5.92 6.92
N ALA A 76 2.00 6.06 7.82
CA ALA A 76 2.12 5.22 9.01
C ALA A 76 0.89 5.36 9.93
N GLY A 77 0.44 6.59 10.18
CA GLY A 77 -0.75 6.87 10.97
C GLY A 77 -2.02 6.26 10.36
N SER A 78 -2.13 6.24 9.03
CA SER A 78 -3.26 5.63 8.33
C SER A 78 -3.36 4.11 8.59
N ILE A 79 -2.22 3.41 8.61
CA ILE A 79 -2.13 1.98 8.91
C ILE A 79 -2.65 1.71 10.33
N VAL A 80 -2.20 2.50 11.30
CA VAL A 80 -2.66 2.40 12.70
C VAL A 80 -4.16 2.64 12.80
N VAL A 81 -4.69 3.66 12.13
CA VAL A 81 -6.13 3.97 12.13
C VAL A 81 -6.95 2.82 11.57
N VAL A 82 -6.55 2.24 10.43
CA VAL A 82 -7.27 1.10 9.82
C VAL A 82 -7.20 -0.12 10.74
N ALA A 83 -6.04 -0.41 11.34
CA ALA A 83 -5.88 -1.51 12.28
C ALA A 83 -6.78 -1.36 13.52
N LEU A 84 -6.85 -0.15 14.10
CA LEU A 84 -7.76 0.13 15.21
C LEU A 84 -9.23 0.05 14.78
N GLU A 85 -9.58 0.54 13.58
CA GLU A 85 -10.93 0.43 13.05
C GLU A 85 -11.37 -1.04 12.93
N ASN A 86 -10.47 -1.94 12.52
CA ASN A 86 -10.73 -3.38 12.45
C ASN A 86 -11.03 -4.01 13.82
N MET A 87 -10.48 -3.46 14.90
CA MET A 87 -10.73 -3.94 16.26
C MET A 87 -12.07 -3.44 16.81
N LEU A 88 -12.47 -2.21 16.43
CA LEU A 88 -13.64 -1.52 16.98
C LEU A 88 -14.92 -1.79 16.18
N ARG A 89 -14.81 -1.88 14.85
CA ARG A 89 -15.97 -2.04 13.96
C ARG A 89 -16.26 -3.51 13.69
N ARG A 90 -17.55 -3.86 13.70
CA ARG A 90 -18.03 -5.23 13.39
C ARG A 90 -18.44 -5.40 11.93
N ASP A 91 -18.54 -4.31 11.17
CA ASP A 91 -19.06 -4.32 9.81
C ASP A 91 -17.91 -4.48 8.79
N ALA A 92 -17.83 -5.68 8.23
CA ALA A 92 -16.79 -6.11 7.28
C ALA A 92 -17.24 -5.94 5.82
N HIS A 93 -17.90 -4.81 5.51
CA HIS A 93 -18.43 -4.51 4.18
C HIS A 93 -17.79 -3.26 3.57
N LEU A 94 -17.73 -3.28 2.23
CA LEU A 94 -17.30 -2.13 1.46
C LEU A 94 -18.30 -0.97 1.58
N THR A 95 -17.79 0.24 1.80
CA THR A 95 -18.60 1.46 1.84
C THR A 95 -17.95 2.54 1.00
N ALA A 96 -18.75 3.51 0.52
CA ALA A 96 -18.23 4.68 -0.19
C ALA A 96 -17.18 5.45 0.63
N ARG A 97 -17.37 5.52 1.96
CA ARG A 97 -16.38 6.09 2.88
C ARG A 97 -15.04 5.35 2.80
N ARG A 98 -15.02 4.02 2.79
CA ARG A 98 -13.77 3.24 2.69
C ARG A 98 -13.05 3.49 1.36
N LEU A 99 -13.81 3.56 0.25
CA LEU A 99 -13.24 3.90 -1.05
C LEU A 99 -12.66 5.32 -1.07
N GLY A 100 -13.38 6.31 -0.53
CA GLY A 100 -12.90 7.69 -0.45
C GLY A 100 -11.64 7.81 0.43
N VAL A 101 -11.59 7.10 1.56
CA VAL A 101 -10.40 7.04 2.41
C VAL A 101 -9.22 6.39 1.68
N ALA A 102 -9.44 5.27 0.99
CA ALA A 102 -8.40 4.60 0.22
C ALA A 102 -7.86 5.46 -0.92
N PHE A 103 -8.74 6.23 -1.58
CA PHE A 103 -8.34 7.20 -2.60
C PHE A 103 -7.44 8.29 -2.01
N VAL A 104 -7.85 8.91 -0.90
CA VAL A 104 -7.04 9.96 -0.23
C VAL A 104 -5.69 9.40 0.24
N PHE A 105 -5.68 8.21 0.82
CA PHE A 105 -4.43 7.56 1.23
C PHE A 105 -3.56 7.23 0.02
N GLY A 106 -4.12 6.70 -1.07
CA GLY A 106 -3.36 6.45 -2.30
C GLY A 106 -2.70 7.72 -2.84
N LEU A 107 -3.41 8.86 -2.85
CA LEU A 107 -2.80 10.15 -3.22
C LEU A 107 -1.59 10.47 -2.34
N VAL A 108 -1.73 10.33 -1.02
CA VAL A 108 -0.62 10.62 -0.09
C VAL A 108 0.54 9.66 -0.31
N HIS A 109 0.23 8.37 -0.45
CA HIS A 109 1.19 7.31 -0.60
C HIS A 109 2.08 7.47 -1.83
N GLY A 110 1.48 7.82 -2.98
CA GLY A 110 2.23 8.00 -4.23
C GLY A 110 3.23 9.15 -4.23
N MET A 111 3.13 10.08 -3.28
CA MET A 111 4.13 11.14 -3.10
C MET A 111 5.45 10.62 -2.52
N GLY A 112 5.44 9.53 -1.75
CA GLY A 112 6.66 8.99 -1.12
C GLY A 112 7.65 8.37 -2.10
N LEU A 113 7.17 7.94 -3.28
CA LEU A 113 7.98 7.23 -4.28
C LEU A 113 8.56 8.15 -5.37
N GLY A 114 7.86 9.24 -5.69
CA GLY A 114 8.06 9.92 -6.97
C GLY A 114 9.48 10.46 -7.23
N GLY A 115 10.27 10.72 -6.17
CA GLY A 115 11.68 11.11 -6.29
C GLY A 115 12.59 10.00 -6.82
N ALA A 116 12.48 8.78 -6.29
CA ALA A 116 13.28 7.64 -6.72
C ALA A 116 12.93 7.20 -8.16
N LEU A 117 11.64 7.24 -8.51
CA LEU A 117 11.21 6.93 -9.88
C LEU A 117 11.67 8.00 -10.88
N LEU A 118 11.60 9.27 -10.51
CA LEU A 118 12.07 10.40 -11.33
C LEU A 118 13.52 10.25 -11.73
N GLU A 119 14.41 9.86 -10.81
CA GLU A 119 15.83 9.68 -11.11
C GLU A 119 16.06 8.68 -12.23
N ASN A 120 15.32 7.58 -12.23
CA ASN A 120 15.41 6.53 -13.25
C ASN A 120 14.69 6.89 -14.56
N LEU A 121 13.78 7.87 -14.55
CA LEU A 121 13.08 8.36 -15.74
C LEU A 121 13.91 9.38 -16.55
N LYS A 122 14.93 10.00 -15.97
CA LYS A 122 15.74 11.06 -16.61
C LYS A 122 16.49 10.57 -17.85
N ASP A 123 16.85 9.29 -17.89
CA ASP A 123 17.63 8.70 -18.97
C ASP A 123 16.76 8.17 -20.13
N LEU A 124 15.42 8.26 -20.00
CA LEU A 124 14.48 7.79 -21.02
C LEU A 124 14.15 8.87 -22.05
N PRO A 125 13.91 8.49 -23.32
CA PRO A 125 13.32 9.38 -24.31
C PRO A 125 11.97 9.93 -23.82
N ALA A 126 11.66 11.19 -24.12
CA ALA A 126 10.46 11.88 -23.63
C ALA A 126 9.12 11.13 -23.90
N GLY A 127 9.04 10.34 -24.97
CA GLY A 127 7.87 9.51 -25.30
C GLY A 127 7.77 8.18 -24.53
N ALA A 128 8.85 7.73 -23.88
CA ALA A 128 8.92 6.45 -23.18
C ALA A 128 8.56 6.56 -21.68
N ALA A 129 8.71 7.74 -21.08
CA ALA A 129 8.46 7.95 -19.65
C ALA A 129 7.01 7.62 -19.24
N GLY A 130 6.02 8.00 -20.06
CA GLY A 130 4.62 7.67 -19.80
C GLY A 130 4.35 6.16 -19.77
N TRP A 131 4.96 5.42 -20.69
CA TRP A 131 4.87 3.95 -20.73
C TRP A 131 5.60 3.29 -19.58
N ALA A 132 6.74 3.83 -19.17
CA ALA A 132 7.50 3.37 -18.01
C ALA A 132 6.69 3.55 -16.71
N ILE A 133 6.08 4.72 -16.51
CA ILE A 133 5.17 4.98 -15.37
C ILE A 133 3.96 4.03 -15.42
N ALA A 134 3.32 3.87 -16.58
CA ALA A 134 2.18 2.96 -16.71
C ALA A 134 2.57 1.51 -16.36
N ALA A 135 3.73 1.04 -16.84
CA ALA A 135 4.24 -0.29 -16.53
C ALA A 135 4.54 -0.46 -15.04
N PHE A 136 5.14 0.56 -14.42
CA PHE A 136 5.35 0.60 -12.97
C PHE A 136 4.02 0.48 -12.21
N CYS A 137 2.99 1.26 -12.57
CA CYS A 137 1.67 1.21 -11.92
C CYS A 137 0.98 -0.14 -12.10
N VAL A 138 1.11 -0.78 -13.28
CA VAL A 138 0.64 -2.15 -13.50
C VAL A 138 1.39 -3.13 -12.59
N GLY A 139 2.70 -2.96 -12.44
CA GLY A 139 3.52 -3.71 -11.49
C GLY A 139 3.03 -3.57 -10.06
N VAL A 140 2.67 -2.35 -9.61
CA VAL A 140 2.12 -2.08 -8.27
C VAL A 140 0.81 -2.83 -8.05
N GLU A 141 -0.12 -2.80 -9.03
CA GLU A 141 -1.37 -3.56 -8.92
C GLU A 141 -1.12 -5.07 -8.81
N ILE A 142 -0.18 -5.60 -9.61
CA ILE A 142 0.23 -7.01 -9.56
C ILE A 142 0.84 -7.33 -8.18
N GLY A 143 1.73 -6.49 -7.67
CA GLY A 143 2.35 -6.65 -6.35
C GLY A 143 1.30 -6.72 -5.23
N HIS A 144 0.29 -5.85 -5.26
CA HIS A 144 -0.80 -5.90 -4.29
C HIS A 144 -1.58 -7.21 -4.39
N LEU A 145 -1.89 -7.67 -5.61
CA LEU A 145 -2.57 -8.95 -5.81
C LEU A 145 -1.75 -10.14 -5.31
N CYS A 146 -0.43 -10.11 -5.47
CA CYS A 146 0.48 -11.13 -4.94
C CYS A 146 0.44 -11.22 -3.41
N VAL A 147 0.12 -10.14 -2.71
CA VAL A 147 -0.05 -10.12 -1.24
C VAL A 147 -1.48 -10.49 -0.83
N VAL A 148 -2.47 -9.91 -1.50
CA VAL A 148 -3.88 -10.00 -1.10
C VAL A 148 -4.49 -11.35 -1.40
N ALA A 149 -4.15 -11.96 -2.54
CA ALA A 149 -4.68 -13.27 -2.91
C ALA A 149 -4.34 -14.37 -1.88
N PRO A 150 -3.06 -14.58 -1.47
CA PRO A 150 -2.74 -15.59 -0.48
C PRO A 150 -3.32 -15.28 0.90
N LEU A 151 -3.26 -14.02 1.36
CA LEU A 151 -3.84 -13.64 2.66
C LEU A 151 -5.35 -13.88 2.70
N SER A 152 -6.07 -13.47 1.65
CA SER A 152 -7.51 -13.70 1.54
C SER A 152 -7.84 -15.19 1.49
N GLY A 153 -7.03 -15.99 0.79
CA GLY A 153 -7.17 -17.44 0.72
C GLY A 153 -7.02 -18.12 2.08
N VAL A 154 -5.97 -17.79 2.84
CA VAL A 154 -5.74 -18.33 4.18
C VAL A 154 -6.89 -17.96 5.13
N LEU A 155 -7.36 -16.71 5.10
CA LEU A 155 -8.50 -16.29 5.91
C LEU A 155 -9.78 -17.02 5.53
N LYS A 156 -10.03 -17.22 4.22
CA LYS A 156 -11.20 -17.95 3.75
C LYS A 156 -11.18 -19.40 4.23
N ILE A 157 -10.06 -20.12 4.07
CA ILE A 157 -9.91 -21.51 4.53
C ILE A 157 -10.17 -21.58 6.05
N GLY A 158 -9.56 -20.70 6.84
CA GLY A 158 -9.77 -20.70 8.29
C GLY A 158 -11.19 -20.33 8.73
N ARG A 159 -11.93 -19.55 7.93
CA ARG A 159 -13.37 -19.27 8.15
C ARG A 159 -14.23 -20.48 7.79
N ASP A 160 -13.94 -21.14 6.66
CA ASP A 160 -14.68 -22.31 6.16
C ASP A 160 -14.53 -23.53 7.07
N LEU A 161 -13.42 -23.63 7.80
CA LEU A 161 -13.21 -24.63 8.88
C LEU A 161 -14.07 -24.38 10.13
N GLY A 162 -15.01 -23.43 10.11
CA GLY A 162 -16.06 -23.27 11.11
C GLY A 162 -15.61 -22.68 12.45
N GLN A 163 -14.38 -22.17 12.54
CA GLN A 163 -13.84 -21.65 13.79
C GLN A 163 -14.18 -20.17 13.97
N GLU A 164 -15.35 -19.84 14.54
CA GLU A 164 -15.70 -18.45 14.89
C GLU A 164 -14.64 -17.82 15.83
N ARG A 165 -13.99 -18.66 16.65
CA ARG A 165 -12.83 -18.29 17.48
C ARG A 165 -11.60 -17.93 16.65
N PHE A 166 -11.35 -18.62 15.53
CA PHE A 166 -10.29 -18.25 14.58
C PHE A 166 -10.60 -16.88 13.97
N ARG A 167 -11.84 -16.63 13.53
CA ARG A 167 -12.23 -15.32 12.99
C ARG A 167 -11.97 -14.18 13.97
N LYS A 168 -12.47 -14.30 15.21
CA LYS A 168 -12.27 -13.27 16.26
C LYS A 168 -10.81 -13.13 16.68
N GLY A 169 -10.09 -14.25 16.74
CA GLY A 169 -8.67 -14.29 17.10
C GLY A 169 -7.79 -13.61 16.05
N VAL A 170 -7.93 -14.00 14.78
CA VAL A 170 -7.13 -13.45 13.68
C VAL A 170 -7.42 -11.97 13.46
N LEU A 171 -8.69 -11.55 13.54
CA LEU A 171 -9.02 -10.13 13.46
C LEU A 171 -8.38 -9.33 14.59
N ARG A 172 -8.47 -9.78 15.85
CA ARG A 172 -7.92 -9.05 17.00
C ARG A 172 -6.41 -9.06 17.03
N TRP A 173 -5.79 -10.23 16.99
CA TRP A 173 -4.34 -10.37 17.08
C TRP A 173 -3.63 -9.89 15.81
N GLY A 174 -4.20 -10.16 14.63
CA GLY A 174 -3.68 -9.63 13.38
C GLY A 174 -3.72 -8.11 13.35
N SER A 175 -4.85 -7.50 13.73
CA SER A 175 -4.93 -6.03 13.80
C SER A 175 -4.01 -5.44 14.86
N LEU A 176 -3.79 -6.14 15.99
CA LEU A 176 -2.85 -5.68 17.01
C LEU A 176 -1.39 -5.71 16.52
N VAL A 177 -1.00 -6.76 15.79
CA VAL A 177 0.33 -6.85 15.15
C VAL A 177 0.50 -5.75 14.11
N ILE A 178 -0.51 -5.51 13.27
CA ILE A 178 -0.47 -4.43 12.27
C ILE A 178 -0.41 -3.06 12.93
N ALA A 179 -1.19 -2.83 13.99
CA ALA A 179 -1.15 -1.58 14.75
C ALA A 179 0.22 -1.36 15.39
N ALA A 180 0.83 -2.40 15.98
CA ALA A 180 2.19 -2.31 16.53
C ALA A 180 3.23 -1.99 15.45
N GLY A 181 3.16 -2.65 14.30
CA GLY A 181 4.01 -2.35 13.14
C GLY A 181 3.82 -0.93 12.62
N GLY A 182 2.57 -0.45 12.52
CA GLY A 182 2.24 0.91 12.12
C GLY A 182 2.72 1.97 13.12
N VAL A 183 2.62 1.71 14.44
CA VAL A 183 3.14 2.61 15.49
C VAL A 183 4.66 2.66 15.44
N TRP A 184 5.32 1.51 15.25
CA TRP A 184 6.76 1.47 15.07
C TRP A 184 7.19 2.27 13.83
N TYR A 185 6.51 2.07 12.70
CA TYR A 185 6.80 2.82 11.48
C TYR A 185 6.52 4.32 11.63
N LEU A 186 5.48 4.70 12.37
CA LEU A 186 5.18 6.09 12.69
C LEU A 186 6.29 6.73 13.53
N ALA A 187 6.76 6.03 14.56
CA ALA A 187 7.87 6.49 15.38
C ALA A 187 9.16 6.64 14.56
N ALA A 188 9.42 5.72 13.62
CA ALA A 188 10.54 5.83 12.70
C ALA A 188 10.40 7.04 11.75
N ALA A 189 9.23 7.24 11.14
CA ALA A 189 8.94 8.38 10.27
C ALA A 189 9.02 9.75 10.99
N LEU A 190 8.83 9.76 12.31
CA LEU A 190 9.02 10.95 13.17
C LEU A 190 10.47 11.12 13.64
N GLY A 191 11.38 10.21 13.29
CA GLY A 191 12.79 10.23 13.69
C GLY A 191 13.05 9.79 15.13
N TRP A 192 12.10 9.11 15.78
CA TRP A 192 12.24 8.61 17.15
C TRP A 192 12.88 7.22 17.22
N LEU A 193 12.82 6.45 16.14
CA LEU A 193 13.37 5.10 16.00
C LEU A 193 14.11 4.96 14.67
N PRO A 194 15.06 4.01 14.55
CA PRO A 194 15.68 3.68 13.28
C PRO A 194 14.64 3.18 12.26
N GLY A 195 14.81 3.57 11.00
CA GLY A 195 13.91 3.19 9.91
C GLY A 195 13.95 1.70 9.55
N PRO A 196 12.92 1.18 8.85
CA PRO A 196 12.98 -0.13 8.19
C PRO A 196 14.08 -0.11 7.11
N GLY A 197 15.29 -0.47 7.50
CA GLY A 197 16.46 -0.40 6.62
C GLY A 197 17.80 -0.20 7.34
N GLY A 198 17.79 0.24 8.61
CA GLY A 198 19.01 0.34 9.41
C GLY A 198 19.91 1.53 9.05
N GLU A 199 19.32 2.66 8.65
CA GLU A 199 19.99 3.97 8.67
C GLU A 199 19.51 4.82 9.85
#